data_AF-A0A9E6PZ97-F1
#
_entry.id   AF-A0A9E6PZ97-F1
#
_cell.length_a   1.000
_cell.length_b   1.000
_cell.length_c   1.000
_cell.angle_alpha   90.00
_cell.angle_beta   90.00
_cell.angle_gamma   90.00
#
_symmetry.space_group_name_H-M   'P 1'
#
loop_
_entity.id
_entity.type
_entity.pdbx_description
1 polymer ?
#
loop_
_entity_poly.entity_id
_entity_poly.type
_entity_poly.pdbx_seq_one_letter_code
_entity_poly.pdbx_strand_id
1 'polypeptide(L)'
;MNLEQVSSAAPMSFSNLKIFECTIHAIYQGATYPIVLSTEEDYAKSIVPGRWDWLIKGEPGKTYEDSRRVFQFKLHAHTTDRLHYQMCGTGQRERRRLARSNKGYIGMYAAAEAIMTFKLEPLAWDGRQLRCRWRDHEGHTVKIGEYPTDGRPYDRLGGYLDHLNVYTEYAESLCEFLITPLR
;
A
#
# COMPACT_ATOMS: atom_id res chain seq x y z
N MET A 1 13.72 -15.71 3.38
CA MET A 1 12.26 -15.91 3.48
C MET A 1 11.92 -17.31 2.97
N ASN A 2 11.06 -18.10 3.63
CA ASN A 2 10.65 -19.42 3.13
C ASN A 2 9.16 -19.40 2.71
N LEU A 3 8.90 -19.34 1.40
CA LEU A 3 7.54 -19.33 0.86
C LEU A 3 6.84 -20.70 0.93
N GLU A 4 7.58 -21.79 1.14
CA GLU A 4 7.00 -23.15 1.30
C GLU A 4 6.13 -23.25 2.57
N GLN A 5 6.29 -22.31 3.51
CA GLN A 5 5.47 -22.20 4.71
C GLN A 5 4.11 -21.54 4.46
N VAL A 6 3.84 -21.05 3.23
CA VAL A 6 2.58 -20.42 2.85
C VAL A 6 1.77 -21.38 1.98
N SER A 7 0.61 -21.77 2.48
CA SER A 7 -0.32 -22.69 1.83
C SER A 7 -1.40 -21.94 1.05
N SER A 8 -1.60 -22.31 -0.21
CA SER A 8 -2.73 -21.84 -1.04
C SER A 8 -4.09 -22.25 -0.47
N ALA A 9 -4.15 -23.38 0.25
CA ALA A 9 -5.38 -23.83 0.91
C ALA A 9 -5.70 -23.06 2.21
N ALA A 10 -4.72 -22.31 2.74
CA ALA A 10 -4.89 -21.53 3.95
C ALA A 10 -4.18 -20.17 3.79
N PRO A 11 -4.78 -19.18 3.11
CA PRO A 11 -4.14 -17.87 2.87
C PRO A 11 -3.67 -17.14 4.15
N MET A 12 -4.29 -17.43 5.29
CA MET A 12 -3.85 -16.93 6.60
C MET A 12 -2.45 -17.44 7.00
N SER A 13 -1.98 -18.56 6.45
CA SER A 13 -0.60 -19.06 6.66
C SER A 13 0.49 -18.09 6.16
N PHE A 14 0.11 -17.05 5.41
CA PHE A 14 0.98 -15.93 5.10
C PHE A 14 1.51 -15.23 6.37
N SER A 15 0.86 -15.41 7.54
CA SER A 15 1.38 -15.04 8.86
C SER A 15 2.72 -15.71 9.21
N ASN A 16 3.14 -16.76 8.50
CA ASN A 16 4.44 -17.38 8.69
C ASN A 16 5.58 -16.47 8.19
N LEU A 17 5.28 -15.55 7.27
CA LEU A 17 6.22 -14.52 6.84
C LEU A 17 6.25 -13.39 7.87
N LYS A 18 7.22 -13.46 8.79
CA LYS A 18 7.36 -12.49 9.89
C LYS A 18 7.97 -11.17 9.45
N ILE A 19 9.04 -11.22 8.66
CA ILE A 19 9.68 -10.04 8.07
C ILE A 19 10.05 -10.39 6.63
N PHE A 20 9.60 -9.58 5.68
CA PHE A 20 9.91 -9.76 4.26
C PHE A 20 9.76 -8.43 3.52
N GLU A 21 10.42 -8.33 2.36
CA GLU A 21 10.19 -7.23 1.43
C GLU A 21 9.20 -7.66 0.36
N CYS A 22 8.40 -6.73 -0.16
CA CYS A 22 7.42 -7.02 -1.18
C CYS A 22 7.15 -5.81 -2.07
N THR A 23 6.57 -6.09 -3.23
CA THR A 23 5.85 -5.08 -4.03
C THR A 23 4.35 -5.21 -3.82
N ILE A 24 3.64 -4.10 -3.99
CA ILE A 24 2.18 -4.04 -3.87
C ILE A 24 1.62 -3.64 -5.23
N HIS A 25 0.60 -4.35 -5.70
CA HIS A 25 -0.22 -3.92 -6.82
C HIS A 25 -1.67 -3.83 -6.39
N ALA A 26 -2.44 -2.94 -7.01
CA ALA A 26 -3.88 -2.86 -6.83
C ALA A 26 -4.59 -3.39 -8.07
N ILE A 27 -5.68 -4.11 -7.85
CA ILE A 27 -6.65 -4.46 -8.89
C ILE A 27 -7.69 -3.34 -8.91
N TYR A 28 -7.70 -2.58 -10.01
CA TYR A 28 -8.53 -1.38 -10.16
C TYR A 28 -9.09 -1.33 -11.58
N GLN A 29 -10.41 -1.16 -11.71
CA GLN A 29 -11.10 -1.07 -13.00
C GLN A 29 -10.73 -2.20 -14.00
N GLY A 30 -10.54 -3.43 -13.50
CA GLY A 30 -10.23 -4.60 -14.32
C GLY A 30 -8.75 -4.75 -14.72
N ALA A 31 -7.87 -3.85 -14.28
CA ALA A 31 -6.44 -3.93 -14.54
C ALA A 31 -5.60 -3.89 -13.24
N THR A 32 -4.35 -4.32 -13.34
CA THR A 32 -3.40 -4.35 -12.22
C THR A 32 -2.42 -3.20 -12.34
N TYR A 33 -2.30 -2.41 -11.27
CA TYR A 33 -1.44 -1.22 -11.23
C TYR A 33 -0.42 -1.33 -10.10
N PRO A 34 0.85 -0.98 -10.33
CA PRO A 34 1.83 -0.93 -9.24
C PRO A 34 1.46 0.17 -8.25
N ILE A 35 1.60 -0.09 -6.96
CA ILE A 35 1.49 0.92 -5.92
C ILE A 35 2.88 1.38 -5.55
N VAL A 36 3.11 2.68 -5.68
CA VAL A 36 4.44 3.29 -5.50
C VAL A 36 4.35 4.55 -4.66
N LEU A 37 5.47 4.95 -4.08
CA LEU A 37 5.63 6.24 -3.42
C LEU A 37 5.77 7.33 -4.48
N SER A 38 4.99 8.40 -4.32
CA SER A 38 5.07 9.58 -5.15
C SER A 38 6.39 10.32 -4.90
N THR A 39 7.02 10.82 -5.96
CA THR A 39 8.10 11.80 -5.90
C THR A 39 7.59 13.16 -6.36
N GLU A 40 8.40 14.20 -6.20
CA GLU A 40 8.10 15.53 -6.71
C GLU A 40 7.80 15.52 -8.23
N GLU A 41 8.47 14.66 -8.99
CA GLU A 41 8.34 14.57 -10.45
C GLU A 41 6.99 14.03 -10.93
N ASP A 42 6.25 13.32 -10.08
CA ASP A 42 4.92 12.81 -10.44
C ASP A 42 3.87 13.92 -10.47
N TYR A 43 4.12 15.03 -9.78
CA TYR A 43 3.18 16.12 -9.61
C TYR A 43 3.37 17.23 -10.67
N ALA A 44 2.28 17.91 -11.03
CA ALA A 44 2.38 19.16 -11.76
C ALA A 44 3.17 20.21 -10.95
N LYS A 45 3.93 21.08 -11.63
CA LYS A 45 4.85 22.08 -11.03
C LYS A 45 4.23 23.01 -9.98
N SER A 46 2.91 23.06 -9.86
CA SER A 46 2.17 23.89 -8.91
C SER A 46 2.00 23.27 -7.51
N ILE A 47 2.52 22.08 -7.24
CA ILE A 47 2.30 21.38 -5.98
C ILE A 47 3.36 21.76 -4.94
N VAL A 48 2.87 21.97 -3.70
CA VAL A 48 3.62 22.48 -2.55
C VAL A 48 4.86 21.61 -2.26
N PRO A 49 6.06 22.19 -2.16
CA PRO A 49 7.27 21.49 -1.74
C PRO A 49 7.06 20.80 -0.38
N GLY A 50 7.52 19.56 -0.25
CA GLY A 50 7.48 18.75 0.97
C GLY A 50 6.37 17.71 1.03
N ARG A 51 5.52 17.59 -0.01
CA ARG A 51 4.39 16.63 -0.06
C ARG A 51 4.64 15.45 -1.00
N TRP A 52 5.71 14.69 -0.75
CA TRP A 52 6.00 13.44 -1.45
C TRP A 52 6.00 12.26 -0.47
N ASP A 53 6.22 11.05 -0.99
CA ASP A 53 6.10 9.78 -0.28
C ASP A 53 4.67 9.35 0.08
N TRP A 54 3.65 9.86 -0.62
CA TRP A 54 2.30 9.30 -0.56
C TRP A 54 2.21 8.10 -1.51
N LEU A 55 1.41 7.11 -1.15
CA LEU A 55 1.13 5.99 -2.04
C LEU A 55 0.22 6.46 -3.18
N ILE A 56 0.64 6.17 -4.40
CA ILE A 56 -0.10 6.48 -5.63
C ILE A 56 -0.26 5.21 -6.47
N LYS A 57 -1.29 5.22 -7.33
CA LYS A 57 -1.43 4.27 -8.42
C LYS A 57 -0.42 4.63 -9.51
N GLY A 58 0.62 3.82 -9.67
CA GLY A 58 1.57 3.94 -10.76
C GLY A 58 1.01 3.46 -12.10
N GLU A 59 1.79 3.65 -13.15
CA GLU A 59 1.47 3.27 -14.53
C GLU A 59 1.88 1.81 -14.80
N PRO A 60 1.01 0.97 -15.41
CA PRO A 60 1.39 -0.37 -15.80
C PRO A 60 2.54 -0.36 -16.81
N GLY A 61 3.52 -1.24 -16.63
CA GLY A 61 4.68 -1.36 -17.53
C GLY A 61 5.77 -0.31 -17.32
N LYS A 62 5.56 0.72 -16.50
CA LYS A 62 6.58 1.69 -16.13
C LYS A 62 7.55 1.09 -15.11
N THR A 63 8.83 1.33 -15.31
CA THR A 63 9.88 0.96 -14.34
C THR A 63 9.95 2.02 -13.25
N TYR A 64 9.90 1.58 -12.00
CA TYR A 64 10.10 2.41 -10.82
C TYR A 64 11.31 1.93 -10.05
N GLU A 65 12.04 2.87 -9.44
CA GLU A 65 13.10 2.53 -8.51
C GLU A 65 12.57 1.72 -7.32
N ASP A 66 13.40 0.82 -6.81
CA ASP A 66 13.03 -0.04 -5.67
C ASP A 66 12.66 0.78 -4.43
N SER A 67 13.35 1.90 -4.20
CA SER A 67 13.07 2.84 -3.10
C SER A 67 11.65 3.43 -3.10
N ARG A 68 10.92 3.31 -4.23
CA ARG A 68 9.55 3.78 -4.42
C ARG A 68 8.51 2.66 -4.39
N ARG A 69 8.88 1.43 -4.75
CA ARG A 69 7.92 0.32 -4.98
C ARG A 69 8.10 -0.88 -4.05
N VAL A 70 9.22 -0.95 -3.33
CA VAL A 70 9.55 -2.04 -2.41
C VAL A 70 9.32 -1.59 -0.98
N PHE A 71 8.57 -2.39 -0.25
CA PHE A 71 8.18 -2.15 1.13
C PHE A 71 8.60 -3.32 2.00
N GLN A 72 9.08 -3.04 3.21
CA GLN A 72 9.37 -4.07 4.20
C GLN A 72 8.16 -4.26 5.12
N PHE A 73 7.63 -5.47 5.16
CA PHE A 73 6.52 -5.87 6.00
C PHE A 73 7.05 -6.56 7.25
N LYS A 74 6.60 -6.13 8.43
CA LYS A 74 6.92 -6.74 9.73
C LYS A 74 5.62 -7.14 10.40
N LEU A 75 5.38 -8.44 10.53
CA LEU A 75 4.20 -8.97 11.19
C LEU A 75 4.23 -8.53 12.65
N HIS A 76 3.16 -7.88 13.07
CA HIS A 76 2.97 -7.44 14.44
C HIS A 76 2.03 -8.40 15.20
N ALA A 77 0.91 -8.75 14.59
CA ALA A 77 -0.11 -9.63 15.15
C ALA A 77 -0.99 -10.21 14.03
N HIS A 78 -1.94 -11.08 14.38
CA HIS A 78 -3.01 -11.50 13.48
C HIS A 78 -4.25 -11.90 14.28
N THR A 79 -5.41 -11.85 13.64
CA THR A 79 -6.66 -12.45 14.12
C THR A 79 -6.93 -13.74 13.33
N THR A 80 -8.13 -14.30 13.47
CA THR A 80 -8.63 -15.43 12.68
C THR A 80 -8.69 -15.15 11.19
N ASP A 81 -8.86 -13.88 10.80
CA ASP A 81 -9.17 -13.47 9.43
C ASP A 81 -8.35 -12.27 8.93
N ARG A 82 -7.46 -11.70 9.76
CA ARG A 82 -6.64 -10.54 9.40
C ARG A 82 -5.19 -10.68 9.84
N LEU A 83 -4.27 -10.24 8.99
CA LEU A 83 -2.83 -10.13 9.29
C LEU A 83 -2.48 -8.67 9.57
N HIS A 84 -1.84 -8.37 10.69
CA HIS A 84 -1.49 -7.01 11.07
C HIS A 84 0.00 -6.78 10.84
N TYR A 85 0.34 -5.91 9.89
CA TYR A 85 1.70 -5.59 9.51
C TYR A 85 2.04 -4.13 9.84
N GLN A 86 3.24 -3.92 10.36
CA GLN A 86 3.94 -2.65 10.19
C GLN A 86 4.58 -2.67 8.80
N MET A 87 4.37 -1.62 8.01
CA MET A 87 4.91 -1.50 6.67
C MET A 87 5.92 -0.35 6.65
N CYS A 88 7.16 -0.63 6.25
CA CYS A 88 8.24 0.33 6.23
C CYS A 88 8.71 0.61 4.80
N GLY A 89 9.28 1.80 4.60
CA GLY A 89 10.03 2.10 3.38
C GLY A 89 11.34 1.30 3.32
N THR A 90 12.00 1.39 2.17
CA THR A 90 13.32 0.80 1.92
C THR A 90 14.31 1.89 1.46
N GLY A 91 15.60 1.57 1.42
CA GLY A 91 16.66 2.51 1.04
C GLY A 91 16.65 3.77 1.93
N GLN A 92 16.61 4.95 1.32
CA GLN A 92 16.57 6.25 2.03
C GLN A 92 15.35 6.42 2.94
N ARG A 93 14.34 5.54 2.84
CA ARG A 93 13.10 5.56 3.63
C ARG A 93 13.03 4.42 4.64
N GLU A 94 14.12 3.69 4.91
CA GLU A 94 14.15 2.55 5.83
C GLU A 94 13.66 2.88 7.27
N ARG A 95 13.82 4.14 7.69
CA ARG A 95 13.37 4.64 9.00
C ARG A 95 11.96 5.21 8.99
N ARG A 96 11.30 5.22 7.83
CA ARG A 96 9.93 5.69 7.68
C ARG A 96 8.95 4.54 7.67
N ARG A 97 7.75 4.81 8.17
CA ARG A 97 6.68 3.84 8.27
C ARG A 97 5.44 4.37 7.57
N LEU A 98 4.68 3.44 7.04
CA LEU A 98 3.42 3.75 6.41
C LEU A 98 2.42 4.19 7.48
N ALA A 99 1.72 5.29 7.23
CA ALA A 99 0.62 5.74 8.07
C ALA A 99 -0.46 6.44 7.24
N ARG A 100 -1.59 6.70 7.89
CA ARG A 100 -2.71 7.50 7.38
C ARG A 100 -2.56 8.92 7.91
N SER A 101 -2.64 9.93 7.03
CA SER A 101 -2.73 11.33 7.45
C SER A 101 -4.07 11.63 8.11
N ASN A 102 -4.20 12.82 8.73
CA ASN A 102 -5.49 13.33 9.19
C ASN A 102 -6.54 13.49 8.08
N LYS A 103 -6.09 13.56 6.82
CA LYS A 103 -6.93 13.63 5.62
C LYS A 103 -7.12 12.29 4.92
N GLY A 104 -6.73 11.18 5.54
CA GLY A 104 -6.93 9.84 4.96
C GLY A 104 -5.86 9.38 3.96
N TYR A 105 -4.98 10.26 3.45
CA TYR A 105 -3.88 9.86 2.57
C TYR A 105 -2.93 8.88 3.22
N ILE A 106 -2.55 7.84 2.49
CA ILE A 106 -1.58 6.84 2.93
C ILE A 106 -0.20 7.22 2.39
N GLY A 107 0.80 7.24 3.25
CA GLY A 107 2.17 7.60 2.86
C GLY A 107 3.21 7.23 3.89
N MET A 108 4.48 7.54 3.61
CA MET A 108 5.60 7.28 4.51
C MET A 108 5.92 8.48 5.40
N TYR A 109 5.76 8.29 6.71
CA TYR A 109 5.99 9.31 7.72
C TYR A 109 7.18 8.92 8.62
N ALA A 110 7.70 9.90 9.35
CA ALA A 110 8.73 9.66 10.36
C ALA A 110 8.20 8.68 11.43
N ALA A 111 9.02 7.70 11.83
CA ALA A 111 8.57 6.56 12.64
C ALA A 111 7.89 6.91 13.98
N ALA A 112 8.17 8.08 14.57
CA ALA A 112 7.54 8.52 15.81
C ALA A 112 6.03 8.81 15.66
N GLU A 113 5.56 9.10 14.45
CA GLU A 113 4.17 9.47 14.15
C GLU A 113 3.36 8.31 13.56
N ALA A 114 4.03 7.23 13.17
CA ALA A 114 3.49 6.10 12.41
C ALA A 114 3.57 4.78 13.20
N ILE A 115 2.86 4.73 14.33
CA ILE A 115 2.83 3.59 15.26
C ILE A 115 1.84 2.50 14.79
N MET A 116 0.88 2.87 13.96
CA MET A 116 -0.27 2.03 13.63
C MET A 116 0.05 0.95 12.61
N THR A 117 -0.53 -0.23 12.81
CA THR A 117 -0.44 -1.34 11.86
C THR A 117 -1.51 -1.22 10.78
N PHE A 118 -1.26 -1.84 9.63
CA PHE A 118 -2.27 -2.06 8.62
C PHE A 118 -2.70 -3.51 8.62
N LYS A 119 -3.96 -3.75 8.31
CA LYS A 119 -4.60 -5.06 8.31
C LYS A 119 -4.77 -5.54 6.88
N LEU A 120 -4.27 -6.74 6.60
CA LEU A 120 -4.60 -7.46 5.37
C LEU A 120 -5.65 -8.51 5.68
N GLU A 121 -6.64 -8.62 4.80
CA GLU A 121 -7.61 -9.71 4.71
C GLU A 121 -7.19 -10.64 3.59
N PRO A 122 -6.50 -11.76 3.88
CA PRO A 122 -6.11 -12.73 2.86
C PRO A 122 -7.34 -13.30 2.15
N LEU A 123 -7.36 -13.22 0.82
CA LEU A 123 -8.41 -13.82 -0.01
C LEU A 123 -7.91 -15.08 -0.72
N ALA A 124 -6.71 -15.02 -1.30
CA ALA A 124 -6.10 -16.15 -1.99
C ALA A 124 -4.58 -16.01 -2.04
N TRP A 125 -3.88 -17.15 -2.00
CA TRP A 125 -2.45 -17.25 -2.29
C TRP A 125 -2.27 -18.18 -3.48
N ASP A 126 -1.63 -17.69 -4.54
CA ASP A 126 -1.45 -18.46 -5.78
C ASP A 126 -0.06 -19.14 -5.90
N GLY A 127 0.74 -19.11 -4.82
CA GLY A 127 2.13 -19.55 -4.82
C GLY A 127 3.14 -18.44 -5.10
N ARG A 128 2.68 -17.25 -5.51
CA ARG A 128 3.52 -16.09 -5.85
C ARG A 128 3.05 -14.80 -5.20
N GLN A 129 1.75 -14.55 -5.19
CA GLN A 129 1.13 -13.31 -4.74
C GLN A 129 -0.02 -13.60 -3.79
N LEU A 130 -0.09 -12.80 -2.73
CA LEU A 130 -1.25 -12.79 -1.85
C LEU A 130 -2.25 -11.77 -2.40
N ARG A 131 -3.42 -12.26 -2.84
CA ARG A 131 -4.58 -11.42 -3.07
C ARG A 131 -5.26 -11.15 -1.74
N CYS A 132 -5.51 -9.87 -1.44
CA CYS A 132 -6.06 -9.45 -0.17
C CYS A 132 -6.91 -8.18 -0.28
N ARG A 133 -7.68 -7.87 0.77
CA ARG A 133 -8.21 -6.52 1.01
C ARG A 133 -7.35 -5.83 2.04
N TRP A 134 -7.20 -4.52 1.90
CA TRP A 134 -6.32 -3.73 2.77
C TRP A 134 -7.13 -2.74 3.59
N ARG A 135 -6.87 -2.72 4.90
CA ARG A 135 -7.52 -1.84 5.87
C ARG A 135 -6.49 -1.19 6.79
N ASP A 136 -6.85 -0.05 7.37
CA ASP A 136 -6.05 0.56 8.44
C ASP A 136 -6.25 -0.15 9.80
N HIS A 137 -5.60 0.37 10.84
CA HIS A 137 -5.70 -0.15 12.21
C HIS A 137 -7.12 -0.09 12.81
N GLU A 138 -7.96 0.84 12.36
CA GLU A 138 -9.36 1.00 12.80
C GLU A 138 -10.30 0.08 12.01
N GLY A 139 -9.85 -0.48 10.89
CA GLY A 139 -10.63 -1.37 10.01
C GLY A 139 -11.24 -0.66 8.81
N HIS A 140 -10.95 0.63 8.61
CA HIS A 140 -11.37 1.40 7.45
C HIS A 140 -10.66 0.91 6.19
N THR A 141 -11.35 1.00 5.04
CA THR A 141 -10.87 0.41 3.79
C THR A 141 -9.87 1.31 3.07
N VAL A 142 -8.77 0.73 2.59
CA VAL A 142 -7.84 1.38 1.68
C VAL A 142 -8.34 1.27 0.24
N LYS A 143 -8.36 2.38 -0.51
CA LYS A 143 -8.77 2.42 -1.92
C LYS A 143 -7.94 3.40 -2.73
N ILE A 144 -7.94 3.21 -4.04
CA ILE A 144 -7.44 4.19 -5.03
C ILE A 144 -8.53 5.25 -5.26
N GLY A 145 -8.14 6.52 -5.34
CA GLY A 145 -9.00 7.61 -5.79
C GLY A 145 -8.70 8.91 -5.05
N GLU A 146 -9.66 9.83 -5.03
CA GLU A 146 -9.52 11.12 -4.34
C GLU A 146 -10.09 11.09 -2.94
N TYR A 147 -9.42 11.81 -2.02
CA TYR A 147 -10.12 12.22 -0.82
C TYR A 147 -11.08 13.37 -1.17
N PRO A 148 -12.39 13.27 -0.85
CA PRO A 148 -13.42 14.16 -1.40
C PRO A 148 -13.20 15.66 -1.15
N THR A 149 -12.44 16.02 -0.11
CA THR A 149 -12.32 17.40 0.36
C THR A 149 -11.14 18.18 -0.23
N ASP A 150 -10.21 17.53 -0.91
CA ASP A 150 -8.93 18.14 -1.32
C ASP A 150 -8.83 18.43 -2.84
N GLY A 151 -9.85 18.04 -3.61
CA GLY A 151 -9.81 18.10 -5.07
C GLY A 151 -8.84 17.08 -5.69
N ARG A 152 -8.74 17.06 -7.02
CA ARG A 152 -7.87 16.12 -7.74
C ARG A 152 -6.49 16.72 -7.94
N PRO A 153 -5.41 16.11 -7.41
CA PRO A 153 -4.06 16.52 -7.78
C PRO A 153 -3.80 16.14 -9.23
N TYR A 154 -3.11 17.03 -9.95
CA TYR A 154 -2.74 16.80 -11.34
C TYR A 154 -1.33 16.19 -11.40
N ASP A 155 -1.17 15.23 -12.29
CA ASP A 155 0.15 14.74 -12.68
C ASP A 155 0.86 15.76 -13.59
N ARG A 156 2.15 15.54 -13.84
CA ARG A 156 2.98 16.42 -14.68
C ARG A 156 2.50 16.52 -16.14
N LEU A 157 1.74 15.54 -16.62
CA LEU A 157 1.19 15.50 -17.98
C LEU A 157 -0.20 16.14 -18.08
N GLY A 158 -0.73 16.65 -16.97
CA GLY A 158 -2.07 17.25 -16.89
C GLY A 158 -3.20 16.24 -16.66
N GLY A 159 -2.87 14.96 -16.44
CA GLY A 159 -3.81 13.94 -15.98
C GLY A 159 -4.04 14.02 -14.46
N TYR A 160 -4.86 13.10 -13.92
CA TYR A 160 -5.08 13.00 -12.48
C TYR A 160 -4.11 12.03 -11.84
N LEU A 161 -3.56 12.42 -10.69
CA LEU A 161 -2.75 11.54 -9.88
C LEU A 161 -3.61 10.84 -8.83
N ASP A 162 -3.81 9.55 -8.99
CA ASP A 162 -4.63 8.76 -8.07
C ASP A 162 -3.83 8.34 -6.83
N HIS A 163 -4.23 8.83 -5.65
CA HIS A 163 -3.67 8.42 -4.36
C HIS A 163 -4.33 7.18 -3.79
N LEU A 164 -3.63 6.52 -2.87
CA LEU A 164 -4.24 5.57 -1.95
C LEU A 164 -4.71 6.30 -0.69
N ASN A 165 -5.98 6.10 -0.37
CA ASN A 165 -6.66 6.74 0.74
C ASN A 165 -7.39 5.72 1.61
N VAL A 166 -7.59 6.09 2.87
CA VAL A 166 -8.47 5.39 3.79
C VAL A 166 -9.85 6.04 3.78
N TYR A 167 -10.88 5.25 3.56
CA TYR A 167 -12.27 5.69 3.58
C TYR A 167 -12.98 5.14 4.82
N THR A 168 -13.56 6.05 5.60
CA THR A 168 -14.27 5.73 6.85
C THR A 168 -15.72 5.30 6.60
N GLU A 169 -16.30 5.66 5.45
CA GLU A 169 -17.65 5.27 5.06
C GLU A 169 -17.65 3.96 4.27
N TYR A 170 -18.73 3.19 4.44
CA TYR A 170 -18.96 1.93 3.75
C TYR A 170 -19.18 2.19 2.26
N ALA A 171 -18.11 2.16 1.48
CA ALA A 171 -18.21 2.32 0.03
C ALA A 171 -18.27 0.95 -0.66
N GLU A 172 -19.25 0.79 -1.55
CA GLU A 172 -19.70 -0.47 -2.16
C GLU A 172 -18.61 -1.25 -2.91
N SER A 173 -17.59 -0.58 -3.45
CA SER A 173 -16.49 -1.24 -4.17
C SER A 173 -15.30 -1.56 -3.26
N LEU A 174 -15.03 -2.84 -3.03
CA LEU A 174 -13.81 -3.27 -2.32
C LEU A 174 -12.63 -3.26 -3.31
N CYS A 175 -11.57 -2.52 -2.98
CA CYS A 175 -10.32 -2.58 -3.72
C CYS A 175 -9.52 -3.81 -3.23
N GLU A 176 -9.06 -4.62 -4.17
CA GLU A 176 -8.20 -5.76 -3.89
C GLU A 176 -6.75 -5.44 -4.24
N PHE A 177 -5.83 -6.02 -3.49
CA PHE A 177 -4.40 -5.80 -3.62
C PHE A 177 -3.67 -7.14 -3.76
N LEU A 178 -2.58 -7.12 -4.51
CA LEU A 178 -1.65 -8.21 -4.70
C LEU A 178 -0.34 -7.85 -4.00
N ILE A 179 -0.01 -8.61 -2.95
CA ILE A 179 1.27 -8.51 -2.25
C ILE A 179 2.21 -9.58 -2.81
N THR A 180 3.32 -9.16 -3.41
CA THR A 180 4.31 -10.07 -4.01
C THR A 180 5.60 -10.02 -3.20
N PRO A 181 5.86 -11.01 -2.34
CA PRO A 181 7.13 -11.09 -1.62
C PRO A 181 8.33 -11.16 -2.57
N LEU A 182 9.39 -10.44 -2.24
CA LEU A 182 10.68 -10.48 -2.92
C LEU A 182 11.56 -11.53 -2.21
N ARG A 183 12.24 -12.38 -2.98
CA ARG A 183 13.03 -13.51 -2.47
C ARG A 183 14.14 -13.07 -1.52
#